data_AF-A0A8X6G968-F1
#
_entry.id   AF-A0A8X6G968-F1
#
_cell.length_a   1.000
_cell.length_b   1.000
_cell.length_c   1.000
_cell.angle_alpha   90.00
_cell.angle_beta   90.00
_cell.angle_gamma   90.00
#
_symmetry.space_group_name_H-M   'P 1'
#
loop_
_entity.id
_entity.type
_entity.pdbx_description
1 polymer ?
#
loop_
_entity_poly.entity_id
_entity_poly.type
_entity_poly.pdbx_seq_one_letter_code
_entity_poly.pdbx_strand_id
1 'polypeptide(L)'
;MLLFLVLQATHFWLDDMYLKNPIPLPINSSPFFLLPKQMFHSTNDQLRFAAKIILFALNYKKKIDSNELPPDTIPSRGGKSTPLCMDTYHHFFPAYRRPGEQKDELIVSDQQDDKHAWHVVVACKNQFFSLQVKASDSEDISSEETLVDQLRQIIQMAKDKENVQLPVGLLTTENRQTWAKLRHKLLKRNVNSVSLSILEHCLFVVCLDEGTRTVPSYSTIRKDSTTLELTTMAGHVLHGSGTDAGTANRWYDKFLQAIITRDGVVGFVVEHSASEGITVLRFCEEFLQSLRMFSERKF
;
A
#
# COMPACT_ATOMS: atom_id res chain seq x y z
N MET A 1 24.95 -16.21 -21.27
CA MET A 1 23.88 -16.31 -22.30
C MET A 1 22.49 -16.41 -21.68
N LEU A 2 22.21 -17.36 -20.77
CA LEU A 2 20.88 -17.52 -20.16
C LEU A 2 20.45 -16.30 -19.31
N LEU A 3 21.32 -15.81 -18.41
CA LEU A 3 21.04 -14.63 -17.58
C LEU A 3 20.75 -13.36 -18.41
N PHE A 4 21.46 -13.19 -19.52
CA PHE A 4 21.25 -12.07 -20.45
C PHE A 4 19.87 -12.13 -21.10
N LEU A 5 19.43 -13.31 -21.53
CA LEU A 5 18.10 -13.50 -22.11
C LEU A 5 16.99 -13.31 -21.08
N VAL A 6 17.20 -13.75 -19.83
CA VAL A 6 16.24 -13.53 -18.72
C VAL A 6 16.11 -12.03 -18.44
N LEU A 7 17.20 -11.30 -18.29
CA LEU A 7 17.16 -9.84 -18.06
C LEU A 7 16.49 -9.11 -19.23
N GLN A 8 16.80 -9.49 -20.46
CA GLN A 8 16.16 -8.90 -21.65
C GLN A 8 14.65 -9.17 -21.69
N ALA A 9 14.22 -10.39 -21.35
CA ALA A 9 12.81 -10.74 -21.27
C ALA A 9 12.10 -10.00 -20.12
N THR A 10 12.72 -9.89 -18.95
CA THR A 10 12.18 -9.13 -17.81
C THR A 10 11.99 -7.67 -18.16
N HIS A 11 12.98 -7.02 -18.77
CA HIS A 11 12.85 -5.61 -19.19
C HIS A 11 11.78 -5.43 -20.25
N PHE A 12 11.73 -6.31 -21.26
CA PHE A 12 10.71 -6.27 -22.30
C PHE A 12 9.30 -6.39 -21.71
N TRP A 13 9.09 -7.41 -20.87
CA TRP A 13 7.79 -7.71 -20.26
C TRP A 13 7.35 -6.58 -19.32
N LEU A 14 8.24 -6.06 -18.47
CA LEU A 14 7.94 -4.97 -17.56
C LEU A 14 7.55 -3.68 -18.32
N ASP A 15 8.29 -3.34 -19.37
CA ASP A 15 7.99 -2.18 -20.20
C ASP A 15 6.64 -2.35 -20.94
N ASP A 16 6.40 -3.51 -21.55
CA ASP A 16 5.22 -3.78 -22.39
C ASP A 16 3.94 -3.92 -21.56
N MET A 17 3.97 -4.70 -20.48
CA MET A 17 2.81 -4.98 -19.64
C MET A 17 2.41 -3.79 -18.77
N TYR A 18 3.40 -3.05 -18.25
CA TYR A 18 3.15 -2.01 -17.25
C TYR A 18 3.66 -0.64 -17.66
N LEU A 19 4.97 -0.44 -17.82
CA LEU A 19 5.55 0.90 -17.78
C LEU A 19 5.19 1.77 -18.99
N LYS A 20 4.90 1.17 -20.15
CA LYS A 20 4.42 1.90 -21.34
C LYS A 20 2.90 2.06 -21.38
N ASN A 21 2.16 1.34 -20.54
CA ASN A 21 0.71 1.42 -20.51
C ASN A 21 0.27 2.76 -19.86
N PRO A 22 -0.40 3.66 -20.61
CA PRO A 22 -0.75 4.98 -20.10
C PRO A 22 -2.08 5.00 -19.33
N ILE A 23 -2.80 3.88 -19.28
CA ILE A 23 -4.12 3.80 -18.62
C ILE A 23 -3.96 4.03 -17.10
N PRO A 24 -4.91 4.70 -16.43
CA PRO A 24 -4.89 4.87 -14.98
C PRO A 24 -4.67 3.57 -14.19
N LEU A 25 -3.89 3.64 -13.11
CA LEU A 25 -3.57 2.45 -12.30
C LEU A 25 -4.78 1.81 -11.59
N PRO A 26 -5.65 2.58 -10.88
CA PRO A 26 -6.80 2.00 -10.20
C PRO A 26 -7.70 1.26 -11.20
N ILE A 27 -8.23 0.09 -10.81
CA ILE A 27 -9.07 -0.79 -11.63
C ILE A 27 -8.32 -1.49 -12.78
N ASN A 28 -7.53 -0.76 -13.56
CA ASN A 28 -6.97 -1.29 -14.81
C ASN A 28 -5.65 -2.05 -14.63
N SER A 29 -4.88 -1.73 -13.57
CA SER A 29 -3.56 -2.34 -13.35
C SER A 29 -3.35 -2.77 -11.90
N SER A 30 -3.75 -1.96 -10.92
CA SER A 30 -3.49 -2.22 -9.50
C SER A 30 -4.48 -3.25 -8.93
N PRO A 31 -4.03 -4.47 -8.56
CA PRO A 31 -4.89 -5.44 -7.88
C PRO A 31 -5.14 -5.01 -6.42
N PHE A 32 -6.11 -5.67 -5.79
CA PHE A 32 -6.41 -5.49 -4.39
C PHE A 32 -6.58 -6.83 -3.66
N PHE A 33 -6.38 -6.81 -2.35
CA PHE A 33 -6.62 -7.91 -1.43
C PHE A 33 -7.59 -7.44 -0.37
N LEU A 34 -8.77 -8.05 -0.31
CA LEU A 34 -9.76 -7.78 0.72
C LEU A 34 -9.57 -8.74 1.89
N LEU A 35 -9.35 -8.20 3.09
CA LEU A 35 -9.23 -9.00 4.30
C LEU A 35 -10.60 -9.20 4.97
N PRO A 36 -10.73 -10.16 5.91
CA PRO A 36 -11.92 -10.29 6.72
C PRO A 36 -12.29 -8.96 7.41
N LYS A 37 -13.56 -8.58 7.33
CA LYS A 37 -14.09 -7.37 7.98
C LYS A 37 -13.85 -7.44 9.48
N GLN A 38 -13.37 -6.34 10.04
CA GLN A 38 -13.11 -6.18 11.47
C GLN A 38 -14.33 -5.54 12.16
N MET A 39 -14.46 -5.79 13.46
CA MET A 39 -15.50 -5.18 14.29
C MET A 39 -14.86 -4.08 15.16
N PHE A 40 -14.87 -2.85 14.66
CA PHE A 40 -14.38 -1.69 15.41
C PHE A 40 -15.53 -1.03 16.17
N HIS A 41 -15.41 -0.89 17.49
CA HIS A 41 -16.41 -0.20 18.32
C HIS A 41 -16.04 1.27 18.54
N SER A 42 -14.78 1.61 18.32
CA SER A 42 -14.24 2.95 18.52
C SER A 42 -13.18 3.29 17.47
N THR A 43 -12.88 4.58 17.34
CA THR A 43 -11.71 5.03 16.56
C THR A 43 -10.42 4.41 17.10
N ASN A 44 -10.32 4.16 18.40
CA ASN A 44 -9.13 3.57 19.00
C ASN A 44 -8.91 2.11 18.54
N ASP A 45 -9.98 1.36 18.25
CA ASP A 45 -9.88 0.01 17.70
C ASP A 45 -9.33 0.03 16.27
N GLN A 46 -9.82 0.96 15.44
CA GLN A 46 -9.28 1.20 14.10
C GLN A 46 -7.77 1.54 14.16
N LEU A 47 -7.38 2.44 15.07
CA LEU A 47 -5.99 2.86 15.22
C LEU A 47 -5.09 1.73 15.73
N ARG A 48 -5.56 0.92 16.68
CA ARG A 48 -4.84 -0.28 17.14
C ARG A 48 -4.64 -1.28 16.01
N PHE A 49 -5.67 -1.48 15.18
CA PHE A 49 -5.55 -2.35 14.02
C PHE A 49 -4.53 -1.82 12.99
N ALA A 50 -4.57 -0.52 12.71
CA ALA A 50 -3.57 0.13 11.84
C ALA A 50 -2.14 0.01 12.41
N ALA A 51 -1.96 0.23 13.71
CA ALA A 51 -0.67 0.05 14.39
C ALA A 51 -0.15 -1.40 14.28
N LYS A 52 -1.03 -2.41 14.39
CA LYS A 52 -0.65 -3.82 14.20
C LYS A 52 -0.20 -4.12 12.76
N ILE A 53 -0.87 -3.56 11.75
CA ILE A 53 -0.39 -3.67 10.36
C ILE A 53 1.00 -3.07 10.24
N ILE A 54 1.21 -1.88 10.80
CA ILE A 54 2.52 -1.20 10.77
C ILE A 54 3.59 -2.09 11.41
N LEU A 55 3.40 -2.51 12.65
CA LEU A 55 4.35 -3.37 13.35
C LEU A 55 4.64 -4.67 12.61
N PHE A 56 3.61 -5.32 12.08
CA PHE A 56 3.76 -6.53 11.28
C PHE A 56 4.62 -6.25 10.04
N ALA A 57 4.32 -5.18 9.29
CA ALA A 57 5.07 -4.79 8.11
C ALA A 57 6.54 -4.50 8.40
N LEU A 58 6.86 -3.85 9.53
CA LEU A 58 8.25 -3.60 9.93
C LEU A 58 9.01 -4.88 10.26
N ASN A 59 8.38 -5.81 10.97
CA ASN A 59 8.97 -7.11 11.24
C ASN A 59 9.14 -7.93 9.95
N TYR A 60 8.17 -7.85 9.04
CA TYR A 60 8.26 -8.48 7.72
C TYR A 60 9.40 -7.89 6.90
N LYS A 61 9.56 -6.55 6.90
CA LYS A 61 10.70 -5.86 6.30
C LYS A 61 12.02 -6.36 6.86
N LYS A 62 12.17 -6.43 8.19
CA LYS A 62 13.38 -6.95 8.84
C LYS A 62 13.75 -8.34 8.31
N LYS A 63 12.77 -9.25 8.18
CA LYS A 63 12.98 -10.59 7.60
C LYS A 63 13.41 -10.59 6.13
N ILE A 64 12.87 -9.67 5.32
CA ILE A 64 13.29 -9.50 3.92
C ILE A 64 14.75 -9.03 3.87
N ASP A 65 15.05 -7.96 4.59
CA ASP A 65 16.38 -7.34 4.58
C ASP A 65 17.47 -8.28 5.15
N SER A 66 17.12 -9.09 6.16
CA SER A 66 18.02 -10.10 6.74
C SER A 66 18.09 -11.42 5.95
N ASN A 67 17.34 -11.56 4.85
CA ASN A 67 17.18 -12.81 4.09
C ASN A 67 16.69 -13.99 4.95
N GLU A 68 15.90 -13.71 5.99
CA GLU A 68 15.34 -14.72 6.91
C GLU A 68 13.97 -15.24 6.47
N LEU A 69 13.36 -14.67 5.42
CA LEU A 69 12.16 -15.25 4.83
C LEU A 69 12.48 -16.62 4.19
N PRO A 70 11.80 -17.70 4.60
CA PRO A 70 11.94 -18.99 3.93
C PRO A 70 11.62 -18.87 2.43
N PRO A 71 12.40 -19.50 1.54
CA PRO A 71 12.09 -19.52 0.11
C PRO A 71 10.71 -20.13 -0.16
N ASP A 72 9.95 -19.51 -1.05
CA ASP A 72 8.74 -20.14 -1.59
C ASP A 72 9.13 -21.41 -2.35
N THR A 73 8.31 -22.46 -2.27
CA THR A 73 8.60 -23.71 -2.96
C THR A 73 7.38 -24.24 -3.70
N ILE A 74 7.61 -24.88 -4.84
CA ILE A 74 6.59 -25.63 -5.58
C ILE A 74 6.89 -27.13 -5.57
N PRO A 75 5.86 -28.00 -5.58
CA PRO A 75 6.07 -29.43 -5.74
C PRO A 75 6.75 -29.72 -7.08
N SER A 76 7.79 -30.54 -7.06
CA SER A 76 8.49 -31.00 -8.26
C SER A 76 8.33 -32.50 -8.47
N ARG A 77 8.66 -32.95 -9.68
CA ARG A 77 8.59 -34.38 -10.04
C ARG A 77 9.50 -35.18 -9.11
N GLY A 78 8.94 -36.20 -8.45
CA GLY A 78 9.67 -37.07 -7.52
C GLY A 78 9.57 -36.68 -6.04
N GLY A 79 8.60 -35.83 -5.66
CA GLY A 79 8.32 -35.52 -4.25
C GLY A 79 9.29 -34.54 -3.59
N LYS A 80 10.20 -33.94 -4.37
CA LYS A 80 11.11 -32.88 -3.91
C LYS A 80 10.47 -31.50 -4.12
N SER A 81 10.66 -30.57 -3.19
CA SER A 81 10.24 -29.18 -3.35
C SER A 81 11.30 -28.39 -4.10
N THR A 82 10.91 -27.58 -5.09
CA THR A 82 11.82 -26.69 -5.83
C THR A 82 11.66 -25.25 -5.33
N PRO A 83 12.74 -24.56 -4.91
CA PRO A 83 12.66 -23.17 -4.48
C PRO A 83 12.36 -22.25 -5.66
N LEU A 84 11.55 -21.22 -5.41
CA LEU A 84 11.26 -20.14 -6.34
C LEU A 84 12.20 -18.96 -6.12
N CYS A 85 12.28 -18.08 -7.11
CA CYS A 85 12.98 -16.81 -7.02
C CYS A 85 12.31 -15.91 -5.96
N MET A 86 13.12 -15.28 -5.12
CA MET A 86 12.67 -14.39 -4.04
C MET A 86 12.95 -12.90 -4.35
N ASP A 87 13.47 -12.57 -5.54
CA ASP A 87 13.96 -11.22 -5.85
C ASP A 87 12.89 -10.15 -5.69
N THR A 88 11.64 -10.44 -6.07
CA THR A 88 10.52 -9.49 -5.98
C THR A 88 10.10 -9.18 -4.54
N TYR A 89 10.56 -9.94 -3.53
CA TYR A 89 10.37 -9.59 -2.12
C TYR A 89 11.20 -8.36 -1.73
N HIS A 90 12.38 -8.16 -2.33
CA HIS A 90 13.19 -6.96 -2.07
C HIS A 90 12.54 -5.69 -2.60
N HIS A 91 11.57 -5.79 -3.52
CA HIS A 91 10.80 -4.66 -4.02
C HIS A 91 9.67 -4.23 -3.06
N PHE A 92 9.28 -5.10 -2.11
CA PHE A 92 8.01 -4.98 -1.38
C PHE A 92 7.80 -3.68 -0.60
N PHE A 93 8.86 -3.07 -0.09
CA PHE A 93 8.80 -1.78 0.61
C PHE A 93 9.45 -0.62 -0.17
N PRO A 94 10.60 -0.80 -0.84
CA PRO A 94 11.24 0.32 -1.54
C PRO A 94 10.60 0.64 -2.90
N ALA A 95 9.72 -0.21 -3.44
CA ALA A 95 9.17 0.03 -4.78
C ALA A 95 8.24 1.25 -4.86
N TYR A 96 8.39 1.99 -5.96
CA TYR A 96 7.56 3.12 -6.34
C TYR A 96 7.49 3.23 -7.87
N ARG A 97 6.31 3.44 -8.43
CA ARG A 97 6.12 3.65 -9.87
C ARG A 97 6.00 5.14 -10.17
N ARG A 98 7.09 5.73 -10.64
CA ARG A 98 7.14 7.15 -11.00
C ARG A 98 6.53 7.37 -12.39
N PRO A 99 5.57 8.29 -12.54
CA PRO A 99 4.96 8.56 -13.84
C PRO A 99 5.96 9.26 -14.77
N GLY A 100 5.97 8.86 -16.05
CA GLY A 100 6.79 9.50 -17.08
C GLY A 100 6.00 9.84 -18.34
N GLU A 101 6.48 10.82 -19.11
CA GLU A 101 5.73 11.32 -20.27
C GLU A 101 5.67 10.33 -21.44
N GLN A 102 6.68 9.46 -21.57
CA GLN A 102 6.74 8.41 -22.61
C GLN A 102 6.54 7.02 -22.02
N LYS A 103 7.19 6.76 -20.89
CA LYS A 103 7.03 5.55 -20.08
C LYS A 103 7.24 5.88 -18.61
N ASP A 104 6.56 5.16 -17.75
CA ASP A 104 6.79 5.20 -16.31
C ASP A 104 8.14 4.55 -15.97
N GLU A 105 8.59 4.77 -14.74
CA GLU A 105 9.80 4.21 -14.18
C GLU A 105 9.44 3.44 -12.90
N LEU A 106 9.80 2.15 -12.84
CA LEU A 106 9.79 1.41 -11.59
C LEU A 106 11.09 1.72 -10.84
N ILE A 107 10.96 2.36 -9.68
CA ILE A 107 12.06 2.69 -8.80
C ILE A 107 12.06 1.68 -7.67
N VAL A 108 13.18 1.03 -7.47
CA VAL A 108 13.47 0.21 -6.31
C VAL A 108 14.71 0.83 -5.69
N SER A 109 14.53 1.56 -4.59
CA SER A 109 15.67 2.19 -3.90
C SER A 109 16.66 1.11 -3.45
N ASP A 110 17.94 1.32 -3.75
CA ASP A 110 18.98 0.31 -3.60
C ASP A 110 19.28 0.05 -2.13
N GLN A 111 19.24 -1.21 -1.68
CA GLN A 111 19.31 -1.61 -0.25
C GLN A 111 20.59 -1.16 0.48
N GLN A 112 21.62 -0.75 -0.25
CA GLN A 112 22.95 -0.40 0.29
C GLN A 112 23.10 1.07 0.69
N ASP A 113 22.20 1.96 0.30
CA ASP A 113 22.16 3.29 0.90
C ASP A 113 21.47 3.17 2.27
N ASP A 114 22.24 3.36 3.35
CA ASP A 114 21.87 3.43 4.78
C ASP A 114 20.70 4.41 5.11
N LYS A 115 20.05 4.96 4.09
CA LYS A 115 18.96 5.94 4.14
C LYS A 115 17.62 5.34 3.72
N HIS A 116 17.39 4.05 3.98
CA HIS A 116 16.03 3.53 3.94
C HIS A 116 15.23 4.27 5.00
N ALA A 117 14.36 5.17 4.54
CA ALA A 117 13.61 6.01 5.43
C ALA A 117 12.59 5.13 6.17
N TRP A 118 12.86 4.90 7.46
CA TRP A 118 11.99 4.14 8.37
C TRP A 118 10.79 4.98 8.75
N HIS A 119 9.98 5.31 7.75
CA HIS A 119 8.71 5.99 7.91
C HIS A 119 7.64 5.37 7.01
N VAL A 120 6.40 5.48 7.48
CA VAL A 120 5.20 5.25 6.67
C VAL A 120 4.54 6.59 6.39
N VAL A 121 3.74 6.67 5.34
CA VAL A 121 2.87 7.82 5.13
C VAL A 121 1.45 7.45 5.50
N VAL A 122 0.81 8.28 6.31
CA VAL A 122 -0.59 8.11 6.70
C VAL A 122 -1.44 9.07 5.88
N ALA A 123 -2.35 8.54 5.06
CA ALA A 123 -3.38 9.28 4.35
C ALA A 123 -4.64 9.35 5.22
N CYS A 124 -5.04 10.56 5.63
CA CYS A 124 -6.26 10.78 6.40
C CYS A 124 -6.97 12.04 5.88
N LYS A 125 -8.24 11.91 5.49
CA LYS A 125 -9.04 13.00 4.93
C LYS A 125 -8.36 13.71 3.75
N ASN A 126 -7.75 12.93 2.86
CA ASN A 126 -7.01 13.37 1.67
C ASN A 126 -5.71 14.14 1.96
N GLN A 127 -5.25 14.12 3.23
CA GLN A 127 -4.01 14.73 3.68
C GLN A 127 -2.99 13.65 4.01
N PHE A 128 -1.71 13.91 3.75
CA PHE A 128 -0.63 12.93 3.89
C PHE A 128 0.34 13.37 5.00
N PHE A 129 0.58 12.47 5.95
CA PHE A 129 1.44 12.72 7.12
C PHE A 129 2.57 11.70 7.16
N SER A 130 3.80 12.17 7.33
CA SER A 130 4.95 11.28 7.54
C SER A 130 4.96 10.81 8.99
N LEU A 131 4.97 9.49 9.20
CA LEU A 131 5.06 8.86 10.51
C LEU A 131 6.37 8.09 10.61
N GLN A 132 7.30 8.57 11.43
CA GLN A 132 8.54 7.86 11.74
C GLN A 132 8.21 6.62 12.60
N VAL A 133 8.76 5.47 12.23
CA VAL A 133 8.47 4.17 12.87
C VAL A 133 9.69 3.56 13.58
N LYS A 134 10.80 4.29 13.57
CA LYS A 134 12.04 4.02 14.29
C LYS A 134 12.45 5.33 14.98
N ALA A 135 12.96 5.26 16.20
CA ALA A 135 13.54 6.45 16.85
C ALA A 135 14.88 6.79 16.16
N SER A 136 15.21 8.08 16.07
CA SER A 136 16.38 8.57 15.31
C SER A 136 17.70 7.86 15.63
N ASP A 137 17.86 7.36 16.86
CA ASP A 137 19.11 6.79 17.38
C ASP A 137 18.97 5.36 17.91
N SER A 138 17.85 4.67 17.67
CA SER A 138 17.63 3.29 18.16
C SER A 138 17.23 2.34 17.02
N GLU A 139 17.77 1.11 17.03
CA GLU A 139 17.34 -0.02 16.18
C GLU A 139 15.92 -0.52 16.48
N ASP A 140 15.33 -0.05 17.58
CA ASP A 140 14.01 -0.45 18.02
C ASP A 140 12.91 0.27 17.23
N ILE A 141 11.94 -0.54 16.79
CA ILE A 141 10.71 -0.04 16.18
C ILE A 141 9.79 0.53 17.26
N SER A 142 8.99 1.54 16.91
CA SER A 142 8.02 2.14 17.83
C SER A 142 7.08 1.09 18.44
N SER A 143 6.66 1.28 19.70
CA SER A 143 5.67 0.40 20.34
C SER A 143 4.26 0.55 19.74
N GLU A 144 3.37 -0.43 19.96
CA GLU A 144 1.96 -0.33 19.54
C GLU A 144 1.29 0.92 20.14
N GLU A 145 1.52 1.20 21.42
CA GLU A 145 0.93 2.35 22.13
C GLU A 145 1.41 3.67 21.53
N THR A 146 2.72 3.80 21.29
CA THR A 146 3.31 4.99 20.65
C THR A 146 2.71 5.24 19.27
N LEU A 147 2.60 4.19 18.45
CA LEU A 147 2.01 4.30 17.11
C LEU A 147 0.54 4.72 17.18
N VAL A 148 -0.24 4.15 18.10
CA VAL A 148 -1.65 4.53 18.30
C VAL A 148 -1.77 6.00 18.68
N ASP A 149 -0.91 6.50 19.57
CA ASP A 149 -0.91 7.90 19.98
C ASP A 149 -0.56 8.85 18.84
N GLN A 150 0.47 8.52 18.05
CA GLN A 150 0.85 9.30 16.87
C GLN A 150 -0.25 9.29 15.79
N LEU A 151 -0.89 8.14 15.54
CA LEU A 151 -2.01 8.05 14.61
C LEU A 151 -3.23 8.87 15.10
N ARG A 152 -3.46 8.92 16.42
CA ARG A 152 -4.51 9.75 17.02
C ARG A 152 -4.23 11.24 16.79
N GLN A 153 -2.98 11.67 16.95
CA GLN A 153 -2.55 13.03 16.64
C GLN A 153 -2.76 13.36 15.16
N ILE A 154 -2.42 12.43 14.25
CA ILE A 154 -2.67 12.60 12.81
C ILE A 154 -4.16 12.81 12.51
N ILE A 155 -5.05 12.00 13.10
CA ILE A 155 -6.50 12.20 12.95
C ILE A 155 -6.93 13.58 13.45
N GLN A 156 -6.35 14.06 14.56
CA GLN A 156 -6.69 15.37 15.11
C GLN A 156 -6.21 16.51 14.20
N MET A 157 -4.98 16.43 13.68
CA MET A 157 -4.45 17.39 12.70
C MET A 157 -5.28 17.39 11.42
N ALA A 158 -5.66 16.22 10.90
CA ALA A 158 -6.47 16.10 9.70
C ALA A 158 -7.91 16.66 9.86
N LYS A 159 -8.40 16.81 11.09
CA LYS A 159 -9.71 17.40 11.39
C LYS A 159 -9.68 18.92 11.50
N ASP A 160 -8.50 19.53 11.56
CA ASP A 160 -8.36 20.97 11.62
C ASP A 160 -8.95 21.61 10.35
N LYS A 161 -10.04 22.37 10.54
CA LYS A 161 -10.78 23.00 9.45
C LYS A 161 -10.06 24.21 8.88
N GLU A 162 -9.12 24.80 9.62
CA GLU A 162 -8.36 25.96 9.19
C GLU A 162 -7.21 25.57 8.25
N ASN A 163 -6.80 24.29 8.27
CA ASN A 163 -5.63 23.77 7.56
C ASN A 163 -5.96 22.70 6.50
N VAL A 164 -7.19 22.67 5.98
CA VAL A 164 -7.63 21.67 4.97
C VAL A 164 -6.81 21.81 3.68
N GLN A 165 -6.15 20.72 3.27
CA GLN A 165 -5.38 20.66 2.03
C GLN A 165 -6.23 20.17 0.85
N LEU A 166 -5.78 20.48 -0.37
CA LEU A 166 -6.37 19.95 -1.60
C LEU A 166 -6.11 18.43 -1.74
N PRO A 167 -7.04 17.67 -2.35
CA PRO A 167 -6.95 16.21 -2.49
C PRO A 167 -5.92 15.78 -3.55
N VAL A 168 -4.63 16.02 -3.30
CA VAL A 168 -3.54 15.78 -4.26
C VAL A 168 -3.39 14.32 -4.67
N GLY A 169 -3.80 13.38 -3.82
CA GLY A 169 -3.80 11.94 -4.12
C GLY A 169 -4.64 11.57 -5.34
N LEU A 170 -5.68 12.36 -5.65
CA LEU A 170 -6.53 12.15 -6.83
C LEU A 170 -5.74 12.20 -8.13
N LEU A 171 -4.64 12.97 -8.18
CA LEU A 171 -3.83 13.08 -9.38
C LEU A 171 -3.16 11.75 -9.77
N THR A 172 -2.99 10.83 -8.82
CA THR A 172 -2.43 9.49 -9.09
C THR A 172 -3.44 8.55 -9.79
N THR A 173 -4.72 8.94 -9.88
CA THR A 173 -5.76 8.18 -10.59
C THR A 173 -5.94 8.61 -12.04
N GLU A 174 -5.14 9.56 -12.52
CA GLU A 174 -5.18 10.05 -13.89
C GLU A 174 -4.48 9.10 -14.87
N ASN A 175 -4.68 9.35 -16.16
CA ASN A 175 -3.84 8.78 -17.20
C ASN A 175 -2.35 9.04 -16.88
N ARG A 176 -1.48 8.05 -17.06
CA ARG A 176 -0.07 8.11 -16.59
C ARG A 176 0.70 9.27 -17.20
N GLN A 177 0.48 9.59 -18.48
CA GLN A 177 1.13 10.71 -19.16
C GLN A 177 0.58 12.06 -18.69
N THR A 178 -0.73 12.14 -18.40
CA THR A 178 -1.35 13.32 -17.79
C THR A 178 -0.78 13.53 -16.39
N TRP A 179 -0.72 12.48 -15.58
CA TRP A 179 -0.14 12.51 -14.24
C TRP A 179 1.33 12.93 -14.28
N ALA A 180 2.14 12.42 -15.22
CA ALA A 180 3.54 12.83 -15.39
C ALA A 180 3.68 14.36 -15.57
N LYS A 181 2.88 14.96 -16.46
CA LYS A 181 2.88 16.41 -16.71
C LYS A 181 2.43 17.20 -15.49
N LEU A 182 1.42 16.73 -14.75
CA LEU A 182 0.94 17.36 -13.53
C LEU A 182 1.98 17.26 -12.39
N ARG A 183 2.62 16.10 -12.22
CA ARG A 183 3.71 15.89 -11.27
C ARG A 183 4.88 16.84 -11.55
N HIS A 184 5.26 17.01 -12.82
CA HIS A 184 6.29 17.99 -13.19
C HIS A 184 5.93 19.43 -12.77
N LYS A 185 4.65 19.82 -12.87
CA LYS A 185 4.18 21.12 -12.36
C LYS A 185 4.24 21.20 -10.84
N LEU A 186 3.88 20.13 -10.12
CA LEU A 186 3.96 20.08 -8.66
C LEU A 186 5.39 20.27 -8.15
N LEU A 187 6.37 19.62 -8.80
CA LEU A 187 7.78 19.65 -8.42
C LEU A 187 8.42 21.05 -8.48
N LYS A 188 7.81 22.02 -9.19
CA LYS A 188 8.31 23.40 -9.27
C LYS A 188 8.26 24.14 -7.93
N ARG A 189 7.48 23.66 -6.95
CA ARG A 189 7.43 24.22 -5.59
C ARG A 189 8.25 23.34 -4.65
N ASN A 190 9.17 23.95 -3.90
CA ASN A 190 10.08 23.22 -2.99
C ASN A 190 9.31 22.34 -1.99
N VAL A 191 8.27 22.89 -1.35
CA VAL A 191 7.44 22.14 -0.39
C VAL A 191 6.85 20.87 -1.02
N ASN A 192 6.27 20.98 -2.22
CA ASN A 192 5.71 19.83 -2.93
C ASN A 192 6.78 18.80 -3.30
N SER A 193 7.97 19.27 -3.73
CA SER A 193 9.09 18.40 -4.06
C SER A 193 9.52 17.57 -2.85
N VAL A 194 9.62 18.19 -1.67
CA VAL A 194 9.94 17.48 -0.42
C VAL A 194 8.83 16.48 -0.06
N SER A 195 7.55 16.88 -0.12
CA SER A 195 6.43 15.98 0.16
C SER A 195 6.36 14.78 -0.80
N LEU A 196 6.59 14.99 -2.10
CA LEU A 196 6.64 13.93 -3.10
C LEU A 196 7.83 12.99 -2.83
N SER A 197 8.98 13.52 -2.44
CA SER A 197 10.14 12.71 -2.04
C SER A 197 9.81 11.83 -0.82
N ILE A 198 9.10 12.36 0.17
CA ILE A 198 8.68 11.59 1.36
C ILE A 198 7.73 10.44 0.96
N LEU A 199 6.79 10.68 0.04
CA LEU A 199 5.88 9.66 -0.49
C LEU A 199 6.60 8.59 -1.31
N GLU A 200 7.61 9.00 -2.09
CA GLU A 200 8.38 8.09 -2.93
C GLU A 200 9.21 7.10 -2.09
N HIS A 201 9.82 7.59 -1.01
CA HIS A 201 10.73 6.82 -0.16
C HIS A 201 10.07 6.21 1.10
N CYS A 202 8.78 6.40 1.33
CA CYS A 202 8.11 5.75 2.47
C CYS A 202 8.06 4.24 2.28
N LEU A 203 7.93 3.48 3.37
CA LEU A 203 7.81 2.02 3.28
C LEU A 203 6.49 1.60 2.60
N PHE A 204 5.39 2.21 3.00
CA PHE A 204 4.05 2.01 2.44
C PHE A 204 3.11 3.11 2.92
N VAL A 205 1.91 3.18 2.34
CA VAL A 205 0.88 4.15 2.76
C VAL A 205 -0.20 3.47 3.61
N VAL A 206 -0.60 4.11 4.71
CA VAL A 206 -1.74 3.72 5.55
C VAL A 206 -2.89 4.69 5.30
N CYS A 207 -4.01 4.21 4.76
CA CYS A 207 -5.19 5.02 4.46
C CYS A 207 -6.24 4.83 5.55
N LEU A 208 -6.44 5.87 6.36
CA LEU A 208 -7.47 5.91 7.40
C LEU A 208 -8.75 6.55 6.86
N ASP A 209 -9.71 5.71 6.50
CA ASP A 209 -10.96 6.11 5.84
C ASP A 209 -12.14 6.15 6.83
N GLU A 210 -13.14 7.00 6.57
CA GLU A 210 -14.30 7.17 7.46
C GLU A 210 -15.34 6.05 7.32
N GLY A 211 -15.39 5.32 6.21
CA GLY A 211 -16.34 4.22 6.02
C GLY A 211 -16.71 3.99 4.55
N THR A 212 -17.21 2.80 4.24
CA THR A 212 -17.76 2.52 2.91
C THR A 212 -19.10 3.26 2.74
N ARG A 213 -19.26 3.92 1.59
CA ARG A 213 -20.57 4.46 1.19
C ARG A 213 -21.25 3.45 0.30
N THR A 214 -22.49 3.09 0.62
CA THR A 214 -23.35 2.39 -0.34
C THR A 214 -23.61 3.35 -1.50
N VAL A 215 -23.03 3.06 -2.66
CA VAL A 215 -23.31 3.84 -3.87
C VAL A 215 -24.76 3.53 -4.27
N PRO A 216 -25.67 4.52 -4.37
CA PRO A 216 -27.08 4.28 -4.68
C PRO A 216 -27.34 3.69 -6.08
N SER A 217 -26.30 3.54 -6.92
CA SER A 217 -26.44 3.40 -8.38
C SER A 217 -26.57 1.96 -8.90
N TYR A 218 -26.49 0.92 -8.07
CA TYR A 218 -26.69 -0.46 -8.53
C TYR A 218 -28.15 -0.93 -8.32
N SER A 219 -29.11 -0.11 -8.77
CA SER A 219 -30.55 -0.40 -8.67
C SER A 219 -31.02 -1.60 -9.50
N THR A 220 -30.14 -2.26 -10.25
CA THR A 220 -30.45 -3.36 -11.18
C THR A 220 -29.89 -4.73 -10.79
N ILE A 221 -29.14 -4.86 -9.68
CA ILE A 221 -28.61 -6.16 -9.25
C ILE A 221 -29.63 -6.83 -8.31
N ARG A 222 -30.08 -8.05 -8.67
CA ARG A 222 -30.91 -8.91 -7.81
C ARG A 222 -30.16 -9.13 -6.49
N LYS A 223 -30.70 -8.57 -5.41
CA LYS A 223 -30.06 -8.52 -4.09
C LYS A 223 -30.08 -9.88 -3.40
N ASP A 224 -28.93 -10.50 -3.25
CA ASP A 224 -28.57 -11.04 -1.96
C ASP A 224 -27.79 -9.96 -1.18
N SER A 225 -28.01 -9.87 0.13
CA SER A 225 -27.40 -8.80 0.94
C SER A 225 -25.89 -8.94 1.03
N THR A 226 -25.39 -10.18 1.01
CA THR A 226 -23.98 -10.52 1.23
C THR A 226 -23.10 -10.13 0.03
N THR A 227 -23.55 -10.35 -1.20
CA THR A 227 -22.72 -10.10 -2.39
C THR A 227 -22.63 -8.61 -2.69
N LEU A 228 -23.69 -7.84 -2.39
CA LEU A 228 -23.65 -6.38 -2.47
C LEU A 228 -22.69 -5.76 -1.44
N GLU A 229 -22.65 -6.28 -0.21
CA GLU A 229 -21.71 -5.83 0.81
C GLU A 229 -20.26 -6.10 0.38
N LEU A 230 -19.94 -7.32 -0.04
CA LEU A 230 -18.60 -7.68 -0.52
C LEU A 230 -18.18 -6.85 -1.73
N THR A 231 -19.08 -6.59 -2.67
CA THR A 231 -18.82 -5.74 -3.84
C THR A 231 -18.50 -4.30 -3.42
N THR A 232 -19.25 -3.76 -2.44
CA THR A 232 -19.02 -2.41 -1.91
C THR A 232 -17.67 -2.32 -1.21
N MET A 233 -17.33 -3.31 -0.38
CA MET A 233 -16.03 -3.41 0.29
C MET A 233 -14.88 -3.50 -0.72
N ALA A 234 -15.00 -4.39 -1.71
CA ALA A 234 -14.03 -4.59 -2.76
C ALA A 234 -13.80 -3.30 -3.57
N GLY A 235 -14.86 -2.64 -4.03
CA GLY A 235 -14.76 -1.37 -4.75
C GLY A 235 -14.11 -0.26 -3.93
N HIS A 236 -14.38 -0.22 -2.62
CA HIS A 236 -13.75 0.77 -1.73
C HIS A 236 -12.25 0.55 -1.57
N VAL A 237 -11.80 -0.70 -1.43
CA VAL A 237 -10.37 -1.01 -1.37
C VAL A 237 -9.70 -0.73 -2.73
N LEU A 238 -10.32 -1.16 -3.82
CA LEU A 238 -9.77 -1.03 -5.18
C LEU A 238 -9.62 0.43 -5.64
N HIS A 239 -10.70 1.22 -5.52
CA HIS A 239 -10.75 2.56 -6.11
C HIS A 239 -11.31 3.65 -5.18
N GLY A 240 -11.59 3.35 -3.91
CA GLY A 240 -12.05 4.33 -2.92
C GLY A 240 -13.50 4.79 -3.07
N SER A 241 -14.29 4.17 -3.94
CA SER A 241 -15.73 4.45 -4.12
C SER A 241 -16.11 5.89 -4.58
N GLY A 242 -15.18 6.67 -5.11
CA GLY A 242 -15.44 8.00 -5.71
C GLY A 242 -14.76 9.17 -4.98
N THR A 243 -14.76 10.33 -5.64
CA THR A 243 -14.06 11.55 -5.18
C THR A 243 -14.57 12.09 -3.85
N ASP A 244 -15.85 11.90 -3.55
CA ASP A 244 -16.45 12.32 -2.27
C ASP A 244 -16.21 11.31 -1.13
N ALA A 245 -15.55 10.19 -1.43
CA ALA A 245 -15.25 9.09 -0.52
C ALA A 245 -13.72 8.92 -0.34
N GLY A 246 -13.19 7.73 -0.59
CA GLY A 246 -11.79 7.37 -0.33
C GLY A 246 -10.84 7.54 -1.51
N THR A 247 -11.31 7.85 -2.72
CA THR A 247 -10.46 7.84 -3.94
C THR A 247 -9.25 8.78 -3.84
N ALA A 248 -9.45 9.97 -3.25
CA ALA A 248 -8.38 10.95 -3.06
C ALA A 248 -7.48 10.66 -1.84
N ASN A 249 -7.91 9.76 -0.95
CA ASN A 249 -7.15 9.36 0.24
C ASN A 249 -6.22 8.18 -0.07
N ARG A 250 -5.55 8.23 -1.23
CA ARG A 250 -4.72 7.17 -1.81
C ARG A 250 -3.51 7.78 -2.52
N TRP A 251 -2.48 6.95 -2.73
CA TRP A 251 -1.32 7.26 -3.55
C TRP A 251 -0.94 6.04 -4.41
N TYR A 252 -1.58 5.91 -5.58
CA TYR A 252 -1.51 4.69 -6.40
C TYR A 252 -0.14 4.37 -7.01
N ASP A 253 0.79 5.33 -7.00
CA ASP A 253 2.17 5.09 -7.42
C ASP A 253 2.98 4.28 -6.39
N LYS A 254 2.56 4.25 -5.12
CA LYS A 254 3.27 3.48 -4.10
C LYS A 254 2.88 2.01 -4.17
N PHE A 255 3.88 1.12 -4.09
CA PHE A 255 3.65 -0.32 -4.22
C PHE A 255 2.60 -0.86 -3.27
N LEU A 256 2.69 -0.57 -1.98
CA LEU A 256 1.75 -1.08 -0.98
C LEU A 256 0.97 0.07 -0.33
N GLN A 257 -0.35 -0.09 -0.29
CA GLN A 257 -1.23 0.78 0.47
C GLN A 257 -2.19 -0.06 1.30
N ALA A 258 -2.23 0.15 2.61
CA ALA A 258 -3.17 -0.48 3.54
C ALA A 258 -4.40 0.43 3.71
N ILE A 259 -5.58 -0.06 3.38
CA ILE A 259 -6.85 0.64 3.57
C ILE A 259 -7.49 0.13 4.85
N ILE A 260 -7.76 1.01 5.81
CA ILE A 260 -8.49 0.71 7.04
C ILE A 260 -9.62 1.72 7.21
N THR A 261 -10.86 1.29 7.03
CA THR A 261 -12.04 2.13 7.24
C THR A 261 -12.53 2.06 8.69
N ARG A 262 -13.28 3.07 9.16
CA ARG A 262 -13.91 3.03 10.49
C ARG A 262 -14.99 1.96 10.63
N ASP A 263 -15.67 1.60 9.54
CA ASP A 263 -16.68 0.53 9.52
C ASP A 263 -16.06 -0.88 9.39
N GLY A 264 -14.74 -1.00 9.54
CA GLY A 264 -14.06 -2.28 9.69
C GLY A 264 -13.62 -2.94 8.39
N VAL A 265 -13.77 -2.28 7.25
CA VAL A 265 -13.24 -2.77 5.97
C VAL A 265 -11.73 -2.57 5.96
N VAL A 266 -11.04 -3.66 5.70
CA VAL A 266 -9.59 -3.72 5.66
C VAL A 266 -9.15 -4.38 4.36
N GLY A 267 -8.17 -3.78 3.70
CA GLY A 267 -7.55 -4.41 2.54
C GLY A 267 -6.25 -3.76 2.15
N PHE A 268 -5.65 -4.28 1.10
CA PHE A 268 -4.49 -3.70 0.45
C PHE A 268 -4.80 -3.43 -1.02
N VAL A 269 -4.28 -2.33 -1.55
CA VAL A 269 -4.18 -2.11 -2.99
C VAL A 269 -2.71 -2.02 -3.35
N VAL A 270 -2.35 -2.63 -4.48
CA VAL A 270 -0.95 -2.85 -4.84
C VAL A 270 -0.65 -2.29 -6.22
N GLU A 271 0.49 -1.63 -6.40
CA GLU A 271 1.01 -1.28 -7.73
C GLU A 271 1.68 -2.53 -8.34
N HIS A 272 1.20 -2.97 -9.50
CA HIS A 272 1.52 -4.32 -9.99
C HIS A 272 2.90 -4.43 -10.65
N SER A 273 3.50 -3.32 -11.12
CA SER A 273 4.76 -3.40 -11.87
C SER A 273 5.93 -3.91 -11.03
N ALA A 274 5.87 -3.76 -9.71
CA ALA A 274 6.99 -4.09 -8.83
C ALA A 274 7.04 -5.56 -8.38
N SER A 275 5.90 -6.25 -8.30
CA SER A 275 5.84 -7.61 -7.75
C SER A 275 4.57 -8.34 -8.17
N GLU A 276 4.57 -9.64 -7.93
CA GLU A 276 3.46 -10.54 -8.25
C GLU A 276 2.49 -10.70 -7.08
N GLY A 277 1.25 -11.05 -7.39
CA GLY A 277 0.20 -11.22 -6.38
C GLY A 277 0.51 -12.27 -5.31
N ILE A 278 1.32 -13.28 -5.63
CA ILE A 278 1.69 -14.35 -4.68
C ILE A 278 2.53 -13.83 -3.50
N THR A 279 3.43 -12.89 -3.76
CA THR A 279 4.28 -12.24 -2.75
C THR A 279 3.42 -11.49 -1.73
N VAL A 280 2.40 -10.77 -2.22
CA VAL A 280 1.45 -10.03 -1.37
C VAL A 280 0.48 -10.95 -0.66
N LEU A 281 0.06 -12.04 -1.30
CA LEU A 281 -0.81 -13.04 -0.68
C LEU A 281 -0.13 -13.64 0.56
N ARG A 282 1.14 -14.03 0.44
CA ARG A 282 1.93 -14.53 1.58
C ARG A 282 2.00 -13.51 2.71
N PHE A 283 2.25 -12.23 2.40
CA PHE A 283 2.24 -11.15 3.40
C PHE A 283 0.89 -11.07 4.12
N CYS A 284 -0.23 -11.14 3.38
CA CYS A 284 -1.58 -11.13 3.96
C CYS A 284 -1.84 -12.35 4.84
N GLU A 285 -1.45 -13.55 4.41
CA GLU A 285 -1.61 -14.79 5.17
C GLU A 285 -0.82 -14.77 6.48
N GLU A 286 0.47 -14.41 6.42
CA GLU A 286 1.31 -14.28 7.62
C GLU A 286 0.77 -13.20 8.57
N PHE A 287 0.24 -12.09 8.04
CA PHE A 287 -0.41 -11.06 8.86
C PHE A 287 -1.64 -11.61 9.59
N LEU A 288 -2.55 -12.29 8.87
CA LEU A 288 -3.74 -12.88 9.47
C LEU A 288 -3.40 -13.96 10.50
N GLN A 289 -2.36 -14.76 10.26
CA GLN A 289 -1.85 -15.72 11.24
C GLN A 289 -1.33 -15.02 12.50
N SER A 290 -0.60 -13.90 12.35
CA SER A 290 -0.12 -13.12 13.49
C SER A 290 -1.27 -12.62 14.36
N LEU A 291 -2.38 -12.16 13.77
CA LEU A 291 -3.56 -11.70 14.50
C LEU A 291 -4.21 -12.81 15.34
N ARG A 292 -4.26 -14.05 14.83
CA ARG A 292 -4.80 -15.20 15.57
C ARG A 292 -3.96 -15.52 16.80
N MET A 293 -2.64 -15.56 16.64
CA MET A 293 -1.71 -15.79 17.76
C MET A 293 -1.81 -14.72 18.85
N PHE A 294 -2.04 -13.45 18.47
CA PHE A 294 -2.28 -12.38 19.45
C PHE A 294 -3.61 -12.53 20.21
N SER A 295 -4.62 -13.18 19.60
CA SER A 295 -5.89 -13.47 20.26
C SER A 295 -5.77 -14.61 21.27
N GLU A 296 -4.92 -15.61 20.98
CA GLU A 296 -4.72 -16.80 21.82
C GLU A 296 -3.86 -16.51 23.05
N ARG A 297 -2.91 -15.57 22.98
CA ARG A 297 -2.06 -15.16 24.12
C ARG A 297 -2.77 -14.31 25.19
N LYS A 298 -4.05 -14.00 25.02
CA LYS A 298 -4.86 -13.19 25.94
C LYS A 298 -5.78 -14.02 26.86
N PHE A 299 -5.61 -15.33 26.89
CA PHE A 299 -6.32 -16.25 27.80
C PHE A 299 -5.34 -17.03 28.67
#